data_AF-A0A961K024-F1
#
_entry.id   AF-A0A961K024-F1
#
_cell.length_a   1.000
_cell.length_b   1.000
_cell.length_c   1.000
_cell.angle_alpha   90.00
_cell.angle_beta   90.00
_cell.angle_gamma   90.00
#
_symmetry.space_group_name_H-M   'P 1'
#
loop_
_entity.id
_entity.type
_entity.pdbx_description
1 polymer ?
#
loop_
_entity_poly.entity_id
_entity_poly.type
_entity_poly.pdbx_seq_one_letter_code
_entity_poly.pdbx_strand_id
1 'polypeptide(L)'
;MLDPVSHKGHVSFVEGRELFPTEVRDISIVTPDSENVIFWSGMSEKQAQAVESRLAEKKLFVHPTSSLTYAIDGALTFMPVAKSLRKYKAPHWFPVTLHHQDYSEKG
;
A
#
# COMPACT_ATOMS: atom_id res chain seq x y z
N MET A 1 17.03 -3.61 13.05
CA MET A 1 16.29 -3.85 11.78
C MET A 1 15.34 -2.67 11.67
N LEU A 2 15.56 -1.78 10.70
CA LEU A 2 14.92 -0.46 10.65
C LEU A 2 13.40 -0.60 10.72
N ASP A 3 12.79 0.10 11.68
CA ASP A 3 11.36 0.17 11.93
C ASP A 3 10.86 1.53 11.39
N PRO A 4 10.55 1.65 10.07
CA PRO A 4 10.14 2.93 9.48
C PRO A 4 8.76 3.41 9.96
N VAL A 5 8.08 2.67 10.84
CA VAL A 5 6.70 2.94 11.26
C VAL A 5 6.61 4.01 12.37
N SER A 6 7.71 4.37 13.04
CA SER A 6 7.61 4.89 14.41
C SER A 6 7.57 6.42 14.61
N HIS A 7 7.39 7.29 13.60
CA HIS A 7 7.33 8.74 13.91
C HIS A 7 6.21 9.58 13.29
N LYS A 8 5.37 9.03 12.40
CA LYS A 8 4.27 9.82 11.79
C LYS A 8 2.93 9.10 11.59
N GLY A 9 2.77 7.85 12.03
CA GLY A 9 1.51 7.10 11.87
C GLY A 9 1.09 6.81 10.42
N HIS A 10 1.90 7.22 9.44
CA HIS A 10 1.69 7.04 8.02
C HIS A 10 3.07 6.68 7.42
N VAL A 11 3.21 5.49 6.85
CA VAL A 11 4.35 5.15 6.00
C VAL A 11 3.86 5.30 4.56
N SER A 12 4.39 6.27 3.82
CA SER A 12 4.18 6.31 2.37
C SER A 12 5.18 5.36 1.71
N PHE A 13 4.67 4.60 0.75
CA PHE A 13 5.40 3.56 -0.01
C PHE A 13 6.67 4.08 -0.72
N VAL A 14 6.82 5.40 -0.83
CA VAL A 14 7.83 6.10 -1.63
C VAL A 14 9.21 6.06 -0.96
N GLU A 15 9.29 6.10 0.37
CA GLU A 15 10.56 6.23 1.10
C GLU A 15 11.46 4.98 1.01
N GLY A 16 10.88 3.82 0.69
CA GLY A 16 11.64 2.57 0.56
C GLY A 16 12.49 2.46 -0.72
N ARG A 17 12.29 3.34 -1.70
CA ARG A 17 12.99 3.30 -3.01
C ARG A 17 14.46 3.73 -2.90
N GLU A 18 14.72 4.79 -2.15
CA GLU A 18 16.07 5.33 -1.95
C GLU A 18 16.96 4.43 -1.08
N LEU A 19 16.34 3.69 -0.15
CA LEU A 19 17.06 2.85 0.81
C LEU A 19 17.55 1.53 0.22
N PHE A 20 16.94 1.06 -0.88
CA PHE A 20 17.25 -0.24 -1.49
C PHE A 20 17.15 -0.18 -3.03
N PRO A 21 18.18 0.39 -3.70
CA PRO A 21 18.14 0.65 -5.14
C PRO A 21 18.27 -0.62 -6.01
N THR A 22 18.82 -1.71 -5.47
CA THR A 22 19.08 -2.96 -6.23
C THR A 22 18.00 -4.01 -6.06
N GLU A 23 16.90 -3.70 -5.37
CA GLU A 23 15.85 -4.68 -5.08
C GLU A 23 14.91 -4.84 -6.27
N VAL A 24 14.62 -6.09 -6.66
CA VAL A 24 13.61 -6.41 -7.67
C VAL A 24 12.24 -6.08 -7.10
N ARG A 25 11.46 -5.30 -7.85
CA ARG A 25 10.22 -4.66 -7.40
C ARG A 25 9.07 -4.98 -8.34
N ASP A 26 8.66 -6.24 -8.35
CA ASP A 26 7.61 -6.75 -9.23
C ASP A 26 6.44 -7.38 -8.45
N ILE A 27 6.42 -7.19 -7.14
CA ILE A 27 5.36 -7.74 -6.30
C ILE A 27 4.26 -6.70 -6.12
N SER A 28 3.02 -7.17 -6.23
CA SER A 28 1.82 -6.38 -5.98
C SER A 28 1.02 -6.99 -4.85
N ILE A 29 0.55 -6.14 -3.94
CA ILE A 29 -0.46 -6.50 -2.95
C ILE A 29 -1.82 -6.22 -3.56
N VAL A 30 -2.66 -7.25 -3.60
CA VAL A 30 -4.00 -7.23 -4.19
C VAL A 30 -5.08 -7.46 -3.14
N THR A 31 -6.33 -7.21 -3.50
CA THR A 31 -7.46 -7.61 -2.65
C THR A 31 -7.57 -9.13 -2.56
N PRO A 32 -8.03 -9.70 -1.43
CA PRO A 32 -8.28 -11.14 -1.31
C PRO A 32 -9.26 -11.69 -2.35
N ASP A 33 -10.21 -10.85 -2.80
CA ASP A 33 -11.30 -11.25 -3.69
C ASP A 33 -10.98 -11.08 -5.19
N SER A 34 -9.90 -10.37 -5.53
CA SER A 34 -9.53 -10.07 -6.91
C SER A 34 -8.07 -9.64 -7.07
N GLU A 35 -7.34 -10.36 -7.91
CA GLU A 35 -5.97 -10.01 -8.35
C GLU A 35 -5.93 -8.74 -9.22
N ASN A 36 -7.05 -8.37 -9.83
CA ASN A 36 -7.17 -7.17 -10.68
C ASN A 36 -7.48 -5.90 -9.87
N VAL A 37 -7.57 -5.99 -8.55
CA VAL A 37 -7.71 -4.82 -7.67
C VAL A 37 -6.45 -4.74 -6.81
N ILE A 38 -5.56 -3.83 -7.20
CA ILE A 38 -4.22 -3.71 -6.64
C ILE A 38 -4.20 -2.57 -5.63
N PHE A 39 -3.79 -2.86 -4.40
CA PHE A 39 -3.55 -1.84 -3.37
C PHE A 39 -2.20 -1.15 -3.58
N TRP A 40 -1.16 -1.96 -3.76
CA TRP A 40 0.21 -1.49 -3.99
C TRP A 40 0.89 -2.35 -5.05
N SER A 41 1.65 -1.72 -5.94
CA SER A 41 2.45 -2.38 -6.98
C SER A 41 3.89 -1.92 -6.91
N GLY A 42 4.82 -2.74 -7.40
CA GLY A 42 6.25 -2.39 -7.43
C GLY A 42 6.92 -2.54 -6.06
N MET A 43 6.40 -3.43 -5.22
CA MET A 43 6.98 -3.76 -3.92
C MET A 43 8.12 -4.73 -4.12
N SER A 44 9.13 -4.64 -3.26
CA SER A 44 10.06 -5.75 -3.11
C SER A 44 9.47 -6.87 -2.26
N GLU A 45 10.10 -8.04 -2.31
CA GLU A 45 9.68 -9.21 -1.54
C GLU A 45 9.66 -8.92 -0.03
N LYS A 46 10.71 -8.27 0.48
CA LYS A 46 10.80 -7.92 1.90
C LYS A 46 9.71 -6.95 2.33
N GLN A 47 9.40 -5.97 1.48
CA GLN A 47 8.34 -5.01 1.75
C GLN A 47 6.96 -5.67 1.76
N ALA A 48 6.69 -6.52 0.75
CA ALA A 48 5.41 -7.23 0.65
C ALA A 48 5.21 -8.15 1.86
N GLN A 49 6.19 -8.98 2.20
CA GLN A 49 6.15 -9.87 3.36
C GLN A 49 5.96 -9.11 4.68
N ALA A 50 6.63 -7.97 4.85
CA ALA A 50 6.48 -7.14 6.05
C ALA A 50 5.06 -6.57 6.18
N VAL A 51 4.44 -6.13 5.08
CA VAL A 51 3.07 -5.62 5.11
C VAL A 51 2.07 -6.76 5.33
N GLU A 52 2.19 -7.85 4.58
CA GLU A 52 1.28 -9.00 4.68
C GLU A 52 1.26 -9.61 6.07
N SER A 53 2.45 -9.82 6.68
CA SER A 53 2.53 -10.35 8.05
C SER A 53 1.82 -9.44 9.06
N ARG A 54 1.97 -8.12 8.94
CA ARG A 54 1.33 -7.16 9.86
C ARG A 54 -0.17 -7.02 9.64
N LEU A 55 -0.64 -7.17 8.40
CA LEU A 55 -2.06 -7.28 8.08
C LEU A 55 -2.66 -8.57 8.67
N ALA A 56 -1.96 -9.71 8.51
CA ALA A 56 -2.38 -10.99 9.06
C ALA A 56 -2.43 -10.99 10.60
N GLU A 57 -1.48 -10.31 11.24
CA GLU A 57 -1.43 -10.10 12.69
C GLU A 57 -2.41 -9.04 13.21
N LYS A 58 -3.18 -8.39 12.32
CA LYS A 58 -4.11 -7.29 12.65
C LYS A 58 -3.44 -6.09 13.35
N LYS A 59 -2.15 -5.89 13.10
CA LYS A 59 -1.40 -4.71 13.59
C LYS A 59 -1.54 -3.52 12.66
N LEU A 60 -1.82 -3.77 11.39
CA LEU A 60 -2.12 -2.78 10.37
C LEU A 60 -3.50 -3.03 9.77
N PHE A 61 -4.17 -1.94 9.38
CA PHE A 61 -5.46 -1.94 8.72
C PHE A 61 -5.40 -1.12 7.44
N VAL A 62 -6.07 -1.61 6.40
CA VAL A 62 -6.14 -0.96 5.09
C VAL A 62 -7.36 -0.03 5.07
N HIS A 63 -7.14 1.26 4.82
CA HIS A 63 -8.20 2.26 4.71
C HIS A 63 -8.23 2.86 3.31
N PRO A 64 -9.38 2.95 2.63
CA PRO A 64 -9.48 3.64 1.35
C PRO A 64 -9.03 5.10 1.46
N THR A 65 -8.31 5.60 0.46
CA THR A 65 -7.93 7.01 0.38
C THR A 65 -8.16 7.57 -1.02
N SER A 66 -7.94 8.86 -1.20
CA SER A 66 -7.99 9.48 -2.53
C SER A 66 -6.67 9.24 -3.28
N SER A 67 -6.73 9.13 -4.61
CA SER A 67 -5.52 9.11 -5.45
C SER A 67 -4.70 10.40 -5.35
N LEU A 68 -5.33 11.51 -4.96
CA LEU A 68 -4.67 12.80 -4.76
C LEU A 68 -3.64 12.74 -3.63
N THR A 69 -3.89 11.97 -2.58
CA THR A 69 -2.94 11.73 -1.48
C THR A 69 -1.58 11.23 -2.03
N TYR A 70 -1.61 10.31 -2.99
CA TYR A 70 -0.41 9.77 -3.63
C TYR A 70 0.20 10.70 -4.69
N ALA A 71 -0.62 11.53 -5.34
CA ALA A 71 -0.15 12.50 -6.32
C ALA A 71 0.73 13.58 -5.68
N ILE A 72 0.39 14.00 -4.46
CA ILE A 72 1.20 14.94 -3.67
C ILE A 72 2.59 14.35 -3.39
N ASP A 73 2.66 13.05 -3.13
CA ASP A 73 3.90 12.32 -2.85
C ASP A 73 4.67 11.87 -4.13
N GLY A 74 4.22 12.28 -5.32
CA GLY A 74 4.84 11.90 -6.59
C GLY A 74 4.74 10.41 -6.94
N ALA A 75 3.79 9.70 -6.32
CA ALA A 75 3.69 8.24 -6.34
C ALA A 75 2.52 7.72 -7.18
N LEU A 76 2.25 8.38 -8.30
CA LEU A 76 1.19 7.97 -9.23
C LEU A 76 1.53 6.67 -9.94
N THR A 77 0.51 5.87 -10.17
CA THR A 77 0.58 4.63 -10.96
C THR A 77 -0.04 4.88 -12.34
N PHE A 78 0.38 4.12 -13.35
CA PHE A 78 -0.21 4.17 -14.69
C PHE A 78 -1.55 3.42 -14.81
N MET A 79 -2.00 2.77 -13.73
CA MET A 79 -3.24 1.99 -13.72
C MET A 79 -4.47 2.89 -13.52
N PRO A 80 -5.63 2.52 -14.10
CA PRO A 80 -6.89 3.21 -13.80
C PRO A 80 -7.26 3.07 -12.32
N VAL A 81 -7.81 4.13 -11.73
CA VAL A 81 -8.28 4.12 -10.35
C VAL A 81 -9.57 3.30 -10.24
N ALA A 82 -9.57 2.29 -9.37
CA ALA A 82 -10.75 1.52 -8.99
C ALA A 82 -11.71 2.40 -8.17
N LYS A 83 -13.00 2.41 -8.56
CA LYS A 83 -14.04 3.18 -7.85
C LYS A 83 -14.67 2.43 -6.68
N SER A 84 -14.44 1.11 -6.62
CA SER A 84 -14.93 0.19 -5.60
C SER A 84 -14.16 -1.13 -5.69
N LEU A 85 -14.27 -1.98 -4.66
CA LEU A 85 -13.66 -3.32 -4.60
C LEU A 85 -14.40 -4.39 -5.44
N ARG A 86 -15.08 -3.98 -6.52
CA ARG A 86 -15.70 -4.93 -7.44
C ARG A 86 -14.63 -5.66 -8.25
N LYS A 87 -14.98 -6.81 -8.84
CA LYS A 87 -14.11 -7.51 -9.78
C LYS A 87 -13.98 -6.72 -11.09
N TYR A 88 -12.73 -6.46 -11.52
CA TYR A 88 -12.42 -5.86 -12.81
C TYR A 88 -11.80 -6.90 -13.75
N LYS A 89 -11.93 -6.67 -15.07
CA LYS A 89 -11.34 -7.53 -16.12
C LYS A 89 -9.86 -7.25 -16.37
N ALA A 90 -9.37 -6.10 -15.92
CA ALA A 90 -8.00 -5.64 -16.08
C ALA A 90 -7.53 -4.99 -14.77
N PRO A 91 -6.22 -4.88 -14.54
CA PRO A 91 -5.65 -4.25 -13.34
C PRO A 91 -6.19 -2.84 -13.11
N HIS A 92 -6.73 -2.61 -11.91
CA HIS A 92 -7.11 -1.29 -11.42
C HIS A 92 -6.44 -1.06 -10.07
N TRP A 93 -5.96 0.16 -9.88
CA TRP A 93 -5.37 0.57 -8.62
C TRP A 93 -6.44 1.08 -7.66
N PHE A 94 -6.51 0.50 -6.47
CA PHE A 94 -7.39 0.96 -5.40
C PHE A 94 -6.54 1.66 -4.32
N PRO A 95 -6.53 3.01 -4.28
CA PRO A 95 -5.71 3.77 -3.35
C PRO A 95 -6.10 3.50 -1.89
N VAL A 96 -5.12 3.13 -1.08
CA VAL A 96 -5.31 2.83 0.35
C VAL A 96 -4.17 3.37 1.21
N THR A 97 -4.42 3.61 2.49
CA THR A 97 -3.41 3.89 3.53
C THR A 97 -3.37 2.76 4.55
N LEU A 98 -2.22 2.59 5.22
CA LEU A 98 -2.05 1.64 6.32
C LEU A 98 -2.10 2.39 7.65
N HIS A 99 -3.04 2.01 8.52
CA HIS A 99 -3.16 2.58 9.85
C HIS A 99 -2.78 1.53 10.90
N HIS A 100 -2.09 1.95 11.97
CA HIS A 100 -1.81 1.06 13.11
C HIS A 100 -3.10 0.75 13.86
N GLN A 101 -3.16 -0.39 14.55
CA GLN A 101 -4.30 -0.77 15.40
C GLN A 101 -4.72 0.30 16.42
N ASP A 102 -3.77 1.14 16.85
CA ASP A 102 -4.00 2.20 17.85
C ASP A 102 -4.41 3.53 17.20
N TYR A 103 -4.59 3.57 15.88
CA TYR A 103 -5.05 4.76 15.18
C TYR A 103 -6.53 5.00 15.49
N SER A 104 -6.82 6.07 16.24
CA SER A 104 -8.17 6.62 16.35
C SER A 104 -8.37 7.68 15.27
N GLU A 105 -9.40 7.51 14.42
CA GLU A 105 -9.85 8.60 13.56
C GLU A 105 -10.23 9.77 14.48
N LYS A 106 -9.43 10.85 14.46
CA LYS A 106 -9.90 12.12 14.97
C LYS A 106 -10.99 12.58 14.00
N GLY A 107 -12.24 12.48 14.45
CA GLY A 107 -13.42 12.96 13.74
C GLY A 107 -13.38 14.45 13.45
#